data_AF-A0A1C0B8V9-F1
#
_entry.id   AF-A0A1C0B8V9-F1
#
_cell.length_a   1.000
_cell.length_b   1.000
_cell.length_c   1.000
_cell.angle_alpha   90.00
_cell.angle_beta   90.00
_cell.angle_gamma   90.00
#
_symmetry.space_group_name_H-M   'P 1'
#
loop_
_entity.id
_entity.type
_entity.pdbx_description
1 polymer ?
#
loop_
_entity_poly.entity_id
_entity_poly.type
_entity_poly.pdbx_seq_one_letter_code
_entity_poly.pdbx_strand_id
1 'polypeptide(L)'
;MIRAIIIILIVFGLMQFIRPEKVEYIENNKKELKTDLETMQVLKKACYDCHSNSINYPWYSHIAPFSWVITNHTKEGVKALNFSLWEDYTASQKSDKLKSIYRTVYASMPLLSYMWAHKDAQLTKEQREKIRDWTGVRSR
;
A
#
# COMPACT_ATOMS: atom_id res chain seq x y z
N MET A 1 -29.37 -16.99 22.93
CA MET A 1 -28.64 -15.73 22.66
C MET A 1 -27.31 -15.65 23.42
N ILE A 2 -27.28 -15.73 24.75
CA ILE A 2 -26.05 -15.63 25.57
C ILE A 2 -24.96 -16.63 25.16
N ARG A 3 -25.31 -17.91 24.95
CA ARG A 3 -24.35 -18.95 24.51
C ARG A 3 -23.65 -18.61 23.19
N ALA A 4 -24.37 -18.02 22.23
CA ALA A 4 -23.80 -17.62 20.95
C ALA A 4 -22.81 -16.45 21.09
N ILE A 5 -23.14 -15.47 21.94
CA ILE A 5 -22.24 -14.34 22.24
C ILE A 5 -20.96 -14.85 22.89
N ILE A 6 -21.05 -15.77 23.85
CA ILE A 6 -19.88 -16.38 24.50
C ILE A 6 -18.99 -17.09 23.47
N ILE A 7 -19.59 -17.89 22.58
CA ILE A 7 -18.83 -18.58 21.52
C ILE A 7 -18.12 -17.56 20.62
N ILE A 8 -18.82 -16.51 20.18
CA ILE A 8 -18.22 -15.46 19.34
C ILE A 8 -17.06 -14.77 20.05
N LEU A 9 -17.20 -14.44 21.33
CA LEU A 9 -16.13 -13.80 22.11
C LEU A 9 -14.93 -14.72 22.30
N ILE A 10 -15.14 -16.02 22.55
CA ILE A 10 -14.06 -17.01 22.64
C ILE A 10 -13.34 -17.10 21.31
N VAL A 11 -14.08 -17.27 20.19
CA VAL A 11 -13.48 -17.34 18.85
C VAL A 11 -12.72 -16.05 18.53
N PHE A 12 -13.31 -14.89 18.79
CA PHE A 12 -12.65 -13.60 18.57
C PHE A 12 -11.38 -13.46 19.41
N GLY A 13 -11.41 -13.86 20.68
CA GLY A 13 -10.25 -13.89 21.57
C GLY A 13 -9.16 -14.81 21.07
N LEU A 14 -9.51 -16.03 20.64
CA LEU A 14 -8.59 -16.99 20.05
C LEU A 14 -7.94 -16.47 18.75
N MET A 15 -8.70 -15.77 17.90
CA MET A 15 -8.17 -15.14 16.70
C MET A 15 -7.09 -14.09 17.01
N GLN A 16 -7.15 -13.37 18.14
CA GLN A 16 -6.15 -12.34 18.46
C GLN A 16 -4.74 -12.90 18.75
N PHE A 17 -4.61 -14.21 19.01
CA PHE A 17 -3.31 -14.85 19.23
C PHE A 17 -2.52 -15.04 17.93
N ILE A 18 -3.19 -15.05 16.78
CA ILE A 18 -2.51 -15.10 15.48
C ILE A 18 -2.14 -13.67 15.09
N ARG A 19 -0.86 -13.34 15.18
CA ARG A 19 -0.32 -12.02 14.86
C ARG A 19 0.67 -12.14 13.71
N PRO A 20 0.26 -11.82 12.47
CA PRO A 20 1.16 -11.88 11.33
C PRO A 20 2.21 -10.77 11.44
N GLU A 21 3.43 -11.10 11.03
CA GLU A 21 4.54 -10.16 10.99
C GLU A 21 4.30 -9.08 9.92
N LYS A 22 4.44 -7.81 10.30
CA LYS A 22 4.29 -6.65 9.42
C LYS A 22 5.53 -6.45 8.54
N VAL A 23 5.39 -5.69 7.46
CA VAL A 23 6.55 -5.23 6.67
C VAL A 23 7.47 -4.41 7.57
N GLU A 24 8.76 -4.75 7.57
CA GLU A 24 9.78 -4.09 8.38
C GLU A 24 10.01 -2.64 7.92
N TYR A 25 10.14 -1.73 8.89
CA TYR A 25 10.48 -0.34 8.62
C TYR A 25 11.97 -0.18 8.32
N ILE A 26 12.31 0.56 7.26
CA ILE A 26 13.71 0.85 6.90
C ILE A 26 13.98 2.33 7.17
N GLU A 27 14.83 2.62 8.14
CA GLU A 27 15.28 3.98 8.46
C GLU A 27 16.37 4.45 7.47
N ASN A 28 16.42 5.76 7.19
CA ASN A 28 17.49 6.40 6.40
C ASN A 28 17.79 5.73 5.05
N ASN A 29 16.72 5.36 4.33
CA ASN A 29 16.83 4.53 3.15
C ASN A 29 17.34 5.29 1.91
N LYS A 30 18.63 5.14 1.61
CA LYS A 30 19.27 5.75 0.43
C LYS A 30 18.77 5.20 -0.91
N LYS A 31 18.07 4.06 -0.91
CA LYS A 31 17.54 3.36 -2.09
C LYS A 31 16.11 3.76 -2.43
N GLU A 32 15.50 4.61 -1.61
CA GLU A 32 14.15 5.09 -1.85
C GLU A 32 14.07 5.86 -3.17
N LEU A 33 12.93 5.72 -3.85
CA LEU A 33 12.59 6.50 -5.03
C LEU A 33 12.84 7.98 -4.80
N LYS A 34 13.51 8.63 -5.77
CA LYS A 34 13.67 10.09 -5.82
C LYS A 34 12.89 10.65 -6.99
N THR A 35 12.07 11.66 -6.74
CA THR A 35 11.29 12.38 -7.74
C THR A 35 11.00 13.81 -7.25
N ASP A 36 10.34 14.64 -8.07
CA ASP A 36 9.97 15.99 -7.69
C ASP A 36 9.02 15.99 -6.47
N LEU A 37 9.05 17.09 -5.73
CA LEU A 37 8.33 17.21 -4.45
C LEU A 37 6.83 16.93 -4.61
N GLU A 38 6.21 17.46 -5.66
CA GLU A 38 4.77 17.37 -5.84
C GLU A 38 4.37 15.94 -6.28
N THR A 39 5.14 15.25 -7.13
CA THR A 39 4.92 13.81 -7.39
C THR A 39 5.09 13.00 -6.12
N MET A 40 6.15 13.25 -5.36
CA MET A 40 6.43 12.53 -4.12
C MET A 40 5.29 12.70 -3.10
N GLN A 41 4.70 13.89 -2.98
CA GLN A 41 3.55 14.15 -2.10
C GLN A 41 2.35 13.29 -2.48
N VAL A 42 2.03 13.20 -3.78
CA VAL A 42 0.91 12.37 -4.26
C VAL A 42 1.19 10.89 -4.02
N LEU A 43 2.40 10.41 -4.31
CA LEU A 43 2.77 9.01 -4.07
C LEU A 43 2.73 8.64 -2.59
N LYS A 44 3.25 9.51 -1.70
CA LYS A 44 3.20 9.29 -0.24
C LYS A 44 1.78 9.20 0.27
N LYS A 45 0.89 10.06 -0.24
CA LYS A 45 -0.53 10.11 0.13
C LYS A 45 -1.31 8.85 -0.28
N ALA A 46 -1.06 8.32 -1.48
CA ALA A 46 -1.94 7.31 -2.08
C ALA A 46 -1.33 5.93 -2.29
N CYS A 47 0.00 5.80 -2.21
CA CYS A 47 0.70 4.57 -2.62
C CYS A 47 1.62 4.01 -1.53
N TYR A 48 2.26 4.87 -0.73
CA TYR A 48 3.34 4.45 0.17
C TYR A 48 2.91 3.50 1.28
N ASP A 49 1.70 3.61 1.81
CA ASP A 49 1.21 2.73 2.87
C ASP A 49 1.08 1.26 2.42
N CYS A 50 1.11 0.98 1.12
CA CYS A 50 1.11 -0.39 0.58
C CYS A 50 2.39 -0.75 -0.20
N HIS A 51 3.08 0.25 -0.76
CA HIS A 51 4.19 0.06 -1.69
C HIS A 51 5.51 0.63 -1.17
N SER A 52 5.71 0.69 0.15
CA SER A 52 6.98 1.11 0.75
C SER A 52 7.26 0.35 2.05
N ASN A 53 8.45 0.51 2.60
CA ASN A 53 8.77 0.10 3.97
C ASN A 53 8.39 1.18 5.01
N SER A 54 7.81 2.30 4.61
CA SER A 54 7.37 3.38 5.50
C SER A 54 5.86 3.41 5.61
N ILE A 55 5.28 2.30 6.09
CA ILE A 55 3.83 2.09 6.17
C ILE A 55 3.26 2.68 7.45
N ASN A 56 2.27 3.56 7.33
CA ASN A 56 1.51 4.05 8.48
C ASN A 56 0.40 3.06 8.82
N TYR A 57 0.70 2.11 9.70
CA TYR A 57 -0.27 1.12 10.14
C TYR A 57 -1.35 1.74 11.05
N PRO A 58 -2.64 1.74 10.65
CA PRO A 58 -3.71 2.25 11.51
C PRO A 58 -3.94 1.33 12.71
N TRP A 59 -4.56 1.82 13.78
CA TRP A 59 -4.76 1.06 15.03
C TRP A 59 -5.48 -0.28 14.81
N TYR A 60 -6.45 -0.34 13.89
CA TYR A 60 -7.20 -1.56 13.58
C TYR A 60 -6.37 -2.63 12.87
N SER A 61 -5.18 -2.29 12.37
CA SER A 61 -4.21 -3.27 11.83
C SER A 61 -3.60 -4.17 12.91
N HIS A 62 -3.92 -3.95 14.19
CA HIS A 62 -3.50 -4.78 15.30
C HIS A 62 -4.60 -5.72 15.81
N ILE A 63 -5.81 -5.68 15.24
CA ILE A 63 -6.97 -6.45 15.68
C ILE A 63 -7.39 -7.44 14.60
N ALA A 64 -7.51 -8.72 14.94
CA ALA A 64 -7.99 -9.73 14.00
C ALA A 64 -9.49 -9.56 13.71
N PRO A 65 -9.97 -9.88 12.49
CA PRO A 65 -9.20 -10.39 11.35
C PRO A 65 -8.50 -9.31 10.50
N PHE A 66 -8.72 -8.02 10.80
CA PHE A 66 -8.18 -6.92 10.00
C PHE A 66 -6.65 -6.91 9.96
N SER A 67 -6.00 -7.23 11.07
CA SER A 67 -4.54 -7.37 11.14
C SER A 67 -4.01 -8.36 10.10
N TRP A 68 -4.73 -9.45 9.84
CA TRP A 68 -4.34 -10.46 8.87
C TRP A 68 -4.48 -9.96 7.44
N VAL A 69 -5.65 -9.38 7.13
CA VAL A 69 -5.92 -8.86 5.79
C VAL A 69 -4.95 -7.73 5.44
N ILE A 70 -4.78 -6.75 6.33
CA ILE A 70 -3.91 -5.60 6.08
C ILE A 70 -2.47 -6.05 5.91
N THR A 71 -1.97 -6.92 6.79
CA THR A 71 -0.59 -7.41 6.71
C THR A 71 -0.35 -8.21 5.43
N ASN A 72 -1.32 -9.03 5.00
CA ASN A 72 -1.20 -9.75 3.74
C ASN A 72 -1.18 -8.80 2.53
N HIS A 73 -2.09 -7.81 2.52
CA HIS A 73 -2.15 -6.82 1.45
C HIS A 73 -0.89 -5.96 1.36
N THR A 74 -0.33 -5.50 2.49
CA THR A 74 0.91 -4.72 2.46
C THR A 74 2.10 -5.56 2.03
N LYS A 75 2.19 -6.82 2.47
CA LYS A 75 3.23 -7.76 2.02
C LYS A 75 3.19 -8.02 0.51
N GLU A 76 2.03 -8.31 -0.05
CA GLU A 76 1.89 -8.49 -1.50
C GLU A 76 2.09 -7.18 -2.27
N GLY A 77 1.68 -6.04 -1.68
CA GLY A 77 1.92 -4.69 -2.21
C GLY A 77 3.40 -4.41 -2.40
N VAL A 78 4.22 -4.54 -1.36
CA VAL A 78 5.67 -4.29 -1.43
C VAL A 78 6.39 -5.31 -2.33
N LYS A 79 5.90 -6.54 -2.40
CA LYS A 79 6.44 -7.57 -3.30
C LYS A 79 6.21 -7.19 -4.77
N ALA A 80 5.03 -6.67 -5.11
CA ALA A 80 4.73 -6.21 -6.46
C ALA A 80 5.52 -4.93 -6.82
N LEU A 81 5.59 -3.98 -5.89
CA LEU A 81 6.25 -2.69 -6.03
C LEU A 81 6.65 -2.14 -4.67
N ASN A 82 7.93 -1.80 -4.50
CA ASN A 82 8.46 -1.18 -3.29
C ASN A 82 9.28 0.07 -3.64
N PHE A 83 8.73 1.25 -3.34
CA PHE A 83 9.40 2.53 -3.54
C PHE A 83 10.61 2.72 -2.62
N SER A 84 10.63 2.09 -1.44
CA SER A 84 11.79 2.13 -0.55
C SER A 84 12.99 1.37 -1.13
N LEU A 85 12.77 0.38 -1.99
CA LEU A 85 13.84 -0.39 -2.63
C LEU A 85 13.98 -0.07 -4.12
N TRP A 86 13.61 1.15 -4.52
CA TRP A 86 13.58 1.55 -5.92
C TRP A 86 14.93 1.36 -6.61
N GLU A 87 16.03 1.73 -5.95
CA GLU A 87 17.37 1.60 -6.52
C GLU A 87 17.91 0.17 -6.57
N ASP A 88 17.25 -0.79 -5.94
CA ASP A 88 17.60 -2.22 -6.08
C ASP A 88 17.01 -2.85 -7.36
N TYR A 89 16.06 -2.17 -8.01
CA TYR A 89 15.47 -2.66 -9.25
C TYR A 89 16.39 -2.41 -10.46
N THR A 90 16.51 -3.42 -11.32
CA THR A 90 17.12 -3.28 -12.65
C THR A 90 16.32 -2.31 -13.52
N ALA A 91 16.94 -1.77 -14.57
CA ALA A 91 16.26 -0.87 -15.51
C ALA A 91 14.98 -1.48 -16.12
N SER A 92 15.00 -2.78 -16.45
CA SER A 92 13.81 -3.48 -16.97
C SER A 92 12.70 -3.56 -15.92
N GLN A 93 13.03 -3.92 -14.68
CA GLN A 93 12.06 -3.97 -13.58
C GLN A 93 11.46 -2.59 -13.30
N LYS A 94 12.27 -1.52 -13.29
CA LYS A 94 11.78 -0.15 -13.17
C LYS A 94 10.79 0.18 -14.29
N SER A 95 11.11 -0.14 -15.55
CA SER A 95 10.22 0.07 -16.70
C SER A 95 8.88 -0.65 -16.55
N ASP A 96 8.89 -1.93 -16.14
CA ASP A 96 7.66 -2.71 -16.00
C ASP A 96 6.80 -2.27 -14.82
N LYS A 97 7.43 -1.83 -13.73
CA LYS A 97 6.75 -1.20 -12.59
C LYS A 97 6.09 0.12 -12.99
N LEU A 98 6.78 0.98 -13.73
CA LEU A 98 6.21 2.24 -14.24
C LEU A 98 5.01 1.98 -15.17
N LYS A 99 5.09 1.00 -16.08
CA LYS A 99 3.94 0.58 -16.91
C LYS A 99 2.77 0.09 -16.06
N SER A 100 3.06 -0.64 -14.98
CA SER A 100 2.03 -1.14 -14.07
C SER A 100 1.34 0.00 -13.33
N ILE A 101 2.11 0.94 -12.76
CA ILE A 101 1.60 2.17 -12.11
C ILE A 101 0.72 2.95 -13.09
N TYR A 102 1.22 3.18 -14.31
CA TYR A 102 0.49 3.91 -15.35
C TYR A 102 -0.89 3.30 -15.65
N ARG A 103 -0.97 1.97 -15.72
CA ARG A 103 -2.21 1.25 -16.01
C ARG A 103 -3.15 1.22 -14.80
N THR A 104 -2.64 0.98 -13.61
CA THR A 104 -3.47 0.76 -12.42
C THR A 104 -3.97 2.06 -11.80
N VAL A 105 -3.26 3.17 -11.95
CA VAL A 105 -3.65 4.47 -11.35
C VAL A 105 -4.95 5.05 -11.89
N TYR A 106 -5.49 4.55 -13.00
CA TYR A 106 -6.83 4.89 -13.50
C TYR A 106 -7.82 3.71 -13.43
N ALA A 107 -7.35 2.55 -12.98
CA ALA A 107 -8.14 1.33 -12.94
C ALA A 107 -8.32 0.86 -11.48
N SER A 108 -7.39 0.06 -10.98
CA SER A 108 -7.53 -0.63 -9.70
C SER A 108 -6.93 0.12 -8.50
N MET A 109 -6.09 1.14 -8.73
CA MET A 109 -5.37 1.84 -7.66
C MET A 109 -5.82 3.31 -7.51
N PRO A 110 -5.93 3.81 -6.27
CA PRO A 110 -5.88 3.07 -5.00
C PRO A 110 -7.08 2.12 -4.85
N LEU A 111 -6.92 1.05 -4.08
CA LEU A 111 -8.01 0.09 -3.85
C LEU A 111 -9.23 0.78 -3.25
N LEU A 112 -10.44 0.45 -3.73
CA LEU A 112 -11.68 1.05 -3.22
C LEU A 112 -11.88 0.80 -1.72
N SER A 113 -11.55 -0.40 -1.24
CA SER A 113 -11.58 -0.75 0.18
C SER A 113 -10.63 0.10 1.02
N TYR A 114 -9.47 0.46 0.47
CA TYR A 114 -8.51 1.35 1.11
C TYR A 114 -9.07 2.77 1.23
N MET A 115 -9.63 3.30 0.15
CA MET A 115 -10.26 4.63 0.10
C MET A 115 -11.53 4.76 0.95
N TRP A 116 -12.12 3.66 1.41
CA TRP A 116 -13.24 3.72 2.35
C TRP A 116 -12.78 4.17 3.74
N ALA A 117 -11.61 3.70 4.18
CA ALA A 117 -11.01 4.08 5.46
C ALA A 117 -10.02 5.26 5.36
N HIS A 118 -9.44 5.50 4.18
CA HIS A 118 -8.45 6.55 3.91
C HIS A 118 -8.95 7.46 2.79
N LYS A 119 -9.88 8.36 3.14
CA LYS A 119 -10.50 9.27 2.17
C LYS A 119 -9.50 10.24 1.54
N ASP A 120 -8.46 10.58 2.29
CA ASP A 120 -7.32 11.35 1.82
C ASP A 120 -6.59 10.65 0.67
N ALA A 121 -6.46 9.33 0.66
CA ALA A 121 -5.80 8.62 -0.43
C ALA A 121 -6.54 8.69 -1.78
N GLN A 122 -7.78 9.19 -1.82
CA GLN A 122 -8.52 9.36 -3.07
C GLN A 122 -7.81 10.39 -3.98
N LEU A 123 -7.38 9.91 -5.15
CA LEU A 123 -6.72 10.73 -6.17
C LEU A 123 -7.74 11.47 -7.04
N THR A 124 -7.53 12.77 -7.23
CA THR A 124 -8.24 13.56 -8.26
C THR A 124 -7.77 13.17 -9.66
N LYS A 125 -8.49 13.63 -10.69
CA LYS A 125 -8.11 13.39 -12.08
C LYS A 125 -6.72 13.95 -12.38
N GLU A 126 -6.46 15.17 -11.93
CA GLU A 126 -5.19 15.89 -12.13
C GLU A 126 -4.03 15.14 -11.46
N GLN A 127 -4.25 14.61 -10.25
CA GLN A 127 -3.25 13.80 -9.55
C GLN A 127 -2.95 12.48 -10.27
N ARG A 128 -3.97 11.84 -10.86
CA ARG A 128 -3.78 10.60 -11.64
C ARG A 128 -3.05 10.88 -12.95
N GLU A 129 -3.38 11.97 -13.63
CA GLU A 129 -2.64 12.45 -14.81
C GLU A 129 -1.18 12.73 -14.47
N LYS A 130 -0.93 13.47 -13.39
CA LYS A 130 0.41 13.75 -12.90
C LYS A 130 1.23 12.47 -12.67
N ILE A 131 0.66 11.45 -12.02
CA ILE A 131 1.35 10.17 -11.83
C ILE A 131 1.66 9.52 -13.18
N ARG A 132 0.72 9.51 -14.13
CA ARG A 132 0.94 8.92 -15.47
C ARG A 132 2.05 9.65 -16.22
N ASP A 133 2.04 10.96 -16.21
CA ASP A 133 3.05 11.78 -16.88
C ASP A 133 4.43 11.55 -16.28
N TRP A 134 4.51 11.52 -14.94
CA TRP A 134 5.74 11.18 -14.21
C TRP A 134 6.31 9.81 -14.61
N THR A 135 5.47 8.81 -14.89
CA THR A 135 5.98 7.49 -15.30
C THR A 135 6.75 7.51 -16.63
N GLY A 136 6.57 8.54 -17.47
CA GLY A 136 7.15 8.62 -18.80
C GLY A 136 6.62 7.58 -19.80
N VAL A 137 5.62 6.79 -19.40
CA VAL A 137 4.99 5.78 -20.26
C VAL A 137 4.04 6.47 -21.23
N ARG A 138 4.37 6.43 -22.53
CA ARG A 138 3.48 6.93 -23.57
C ARG A 138 2.41 5.89 -23.87
N SER A 139 1.12 6.26 -23.82
CA SER A 139 0.08 5.43 -24.43
C SER A 139 0.34 5.39 -25.92
N ARG A 140 0.60 4.20 -26.46
CA ARG A 140 0.47 3.98 -27.90
C ARG A 140 -0.98 4.12 -28.30
#